data_AF-A0A7W9IIZ2-F1
#
_entry.id   AF-A0A7W9IIZ2-F1
#
_cell.length_a   1.000
_cell.length_b   1.000
_cell.length_c   1.000
_cell.angle_alpha   90.00
_cell.angle_beta   90.00
_cell.angle_gamma   90.00
#
_symmetry.space_group_name_H-M   'P 1'
#
loop_
_entity.id
_entity.type
_entity.pdbx_description
1 polymer ?
#
loop_
_entity_poly.entity_id
_entity_poly.type
_entity_poly.pdbx_seq_one_letter_code
_entity_poly.pdbx_strand_id
1 'polypeptide(L)'
;MTEEEPGRFGFDVSELGLHAAEAWLALGRTDRAVTRAEASVAACVPHTPGWAAATLALAQAETLGQPGDAAARALDVLERIPAERLRSTSRDRLRGLVTALGDVDAVAVRDLRERVRVLPPPVDVHGRGAIA
;
A
#
# COMPACT_ATOMS: atom_id res chain seq x y z
N MET A 1 1.60 0.75 -32.61
CA MET A 1 1.83 1.70 -31.51
C MET A 1 0.50 2.42 -31.34
N THR A 2 -0.35 1.92 -30.47
CA THR A 2 -1.73 2.39 -30.30
C THR A 2 -1.70 3.63 -29.42
N GLU A 3 -1.89 4.80 -30.03
CA GLU A 3 -2.26 6.03 -29.33
C GLU A 3 -3.64 5.85 -28.70
N GLU A 4 -3.73 5.97 -27.38
CA GLU A 4 -5.01 6.01 -26.66
C GLU A 4 -5.63 7.41 -26.84
N GLU A 5 -6.81 7.47 -27.46
CA GLU A 5 -7.58 8.71 -27.59
C GLU A 5 -8.10 9.21 -26.23
N PRO A 6 -8.07 10.53 -25.95
CA PRO A 6 -8.58 11.08 -24.71
C PRO A 6 -10.11 11.19 -24.77
N GLY A 7 -10.80 10.21 -24.16
CA GLY A 7 -12.26 10.12 -24.17
C GLY A 7 -12.90 9.21 -23.08
N ARG A 8 -13.01 9.75 -21.86
CA ARG A 8 -14.11 9.59 -20.89
C ARG A 8 -14.22 8.40 -19.91
N PHE A 9 -13.46 7.32 -20.01
CA PHE A 9 -13.13 6.45 -18.85
C PHE A 9 -11.88 5.67 -19.20
N GLY A 10 -10.70 6.25 -18.93
CA GLY A 10 -9.44 5.52 -19.09
C GLY A 10 -9.48 4.28 -18.21
N PHE A 11 -9.30 3.10 -18.80
CA PHE A 11 -9.22 1.87 -18.04
C PHE A 11 -7.94 1.89 -17.21
N ASP A 12 -8.09 2.00 -15.89
CA ASP A 12 -6.96 2.02 -14.98
C ASP A 12 -6.52 0.58 -14.66
N VAL A 13 -5.54 0.10 -15.44
CA VAL A 13 -4.90 -1.22 -15.25
C VAL A 13 -4.33 -1.34 -13.83
N SER A 14 -3.83 -0.24 -13.26
CA SER A 14 -3.25 -0.24 -11.93
C SER A 14 -4.32 -0.42 -10.85
N GLU A 15 -5.48 0.24 -11.00
CA GLU A 15 -6.63 0.10 -10.13
C GLU A 15 -7.22 -1.32 -10.19
N LEU A 16 -7.37 -1.89 -11.38
CA LEU A 16 -7.80 -3.28 -11.53
C LEU A 16 -6.83 -4.24 -10.82
N GLY A 17 -5.53 -4.06 -11.03
CA GLY A 17 -4.50 -4.89 -10.41
C GLY A 17 -4.54 -4.83 -8.88
N LEU A 18 -4.70 -3.63 -8.32
CA LEU A 18 -4.82 -3.40 -6.89
C LEU A 18 -6.03 -4.13 -6.31
N HIS A 19 -7.23 -3.93 -6.88
CA HIS A 19 -8.43 -4.57 -6.36
C HIS A 19 -8.42 -6.09 -6.52
N ALA A 20 -7.84 -6.60 -7.61
CA ALA A 20 -7.64 -8.03 -7.77
C ALA A 20 -6.69 -8.60 -6.69
N ALA A 21 -5.62 -7.89 -6.35
CA ALA A 21 -4.70 -8.30 -5.28
C ALA A 21 -5.40 -8.36 -3.92
N GLU A 22 -6.19 -7.33 -3.59
CA GLU A 22 -6.95 -7.26 -2.34
C GLU A 22 -8.00 -8.38 -2.22
N ALA A 23 -8.68 -8.70 -3.33
CA ALA A 23 -9.60 -9.82 -3.38
C ALA A 23 -8.89 -11.15 -3.11
N TRP A 24 -7.69 -11.36 -3.67
CA TRP A 24 -6.90 -12.57 -3.40
C TRP A 24 -6.37 -12.63 -1.96
N LEU A 25 -5.97 -11.49 -1.38
CA LEU A 25 -5.60 -11.39 0.04
C LEU A 25 -6.75 -11.80 0.95
N ALA A 26 -7.96 -11.30 0.67
CA ALA A 26 -9.17 -11.65 1.42
C ALA A 26 -9.50 -13.16 1.36
N LEU A 27 -9.08 -13.84 0.29
CA LEU A 27 -9.23 -15.29 0.08
C LEU A 27 -8.05 -16.11 0.63
N GLY A 28 -7.04 -15.48 1.25
CA GLY A 28 -5.83 -16.14 1.74
C GLY A 28 -4.90 -16.66 0.63
N ARG A 29 -5.07 -16.19 -0.61
CA ARG A 29 -4.30 -16.61 -1.79
C ARG A 29 -3.15 -15.65 -2.06
N THR A 30 -2.16 -15.66 -1.17
CA THR A 30 -1.02 -14.73 -1.21
C THR A 30 -0.21 -14.85 -2.50
N ASP A 31 -0.07 -16.07 -3.05
CA ASP A 31 0.55 -16.33 -4.36
C ASP A 31 -0.05 -15.48 -5.48
N ARG A 32 -1.38 -15.48 -5.59
CA ARG A 32 -2.10 -14.71 -6.62
C ARG A 32 -2.13 -13.23 -6.31
N ALA A 33 -2.16 -12.87 -5.02
CA ALA A 33 -2.12 -11.49 -4.59
C ALA A 33 -0.80 -10.81 -4.98
N VAL A 34 0.34 -11.49 -4.76
CA VAL A 34 1.67 -10.97 -5.15
C VAL A 34 1.69 -10.63 -6.63
N THR A 35 1.35 -11.58 -7.51
CA THR A 35 1.38 -11.35 -8.97
C THR A 35 0.50 -10.16 -9.39
N ARG A 36 -0.67 -9.98 -8.78
CA ARG A 36 -1.57 -8.87 -9.10
C ARG A 36 -1.07 -7.54 -8.55
N ALA A 37 -0.51 -7.54 -7.34
CA ALA A 37 0.03 -6.34 -6.73
C ALA A 37 1.30 -5.87 -7.47
N GLU A 38 2.21 -6.77 -7.86
CA GLU A 38 3.38 -6.44 -8.68
C GLU A 38 2.97 -5.77 -10.00
N ALA A 39 1.99 -6.33 -10.70
CA ALA A 39 1.47 -5.76 -11.93
C ALA A 39 0.84 -4.36 -11.71
N SER A 40 0.13 -4.18 -10.60
CA SER A 40 -0.43 -2.89 -10.20
C SER A 40 0.67 -1.84 -9.94
N VAL A 41 1.69 -2.21 -9.14
CA VAL A 41 2.84 -1.34 -8.83
C VAL A 41 3.55 -0.93 -10.12
N ALA A 42 3.79 -1.86 -11.03
CA ALA A 42 4.47 -1.60 -12.30
C ALA A 42 3.67 -0.67 -13.24
N ALA A 43 2.34 -0.65 -13.12
CA ALA A 43 1.47 0.23 -13.89
C ALA A 43 1.30 1.63 -13.24
N CYS A 44 1.70 1.81 -11.99
CA CYS A 44 1.62 3.10 -11.32
C CYS A 44 2.83 4.01 -11.62
N VAL A 45 2.59 5.32 -11.67
CA VAL A 45 3.67 6.31 -11.56
C VAL A 45 4.22 6.28 -10.12
N PRO A 46 5.55 6.13 -9.91
CA PRO A 46 6.14 6.08 -8.57
C PRO A 46 5.80 7.28 -7.70
N HIS A 47 5.74 7.05 -6.38
CA HIS A 47 5.50 8.07 -5.36
C HIS A 47 4.15 8.80 -5.49
N THR A 48 3.21 8.22 -6.23
CA THR A 48 1.81 8.66 -6.25
C THR A 48 0.98 7.91 -5.20
N PRO A 49 -0.22 8.42 -4.84
CA PRO A 49 -1.11 7.68 -3.96
C PRO A 49 -1.51 6.29 -4.50
N GLY A 50 -1.63 6.13 -5.82
CA GLY A 50 -1.90 4.83 -6.45
C GLY A 50 -0.73 3.87 -6.25
N TRP A 51 0.50 4.32 -6.52
CA TRP A 51 1.71 3.55 -6.24
C TRP A 51 1.82 3.14 -4.78
N ALA A 52 1.52 4.04 -3.84
CA ALA A 52 1.54 3.75 -2.42
C ALA A 52 0.53 2.65 -2.05
N ALA A 53 -0.69 2.72 -2.58
CA ALA A 53 -1.71 1.70 -2.33
C ALA A 53 -1.30 0.33 -2.89
N ALA A 54 -0.83 0.27 -4.14
CA ALA A 54 -0.35 -0.96 -4.78
C ALA A 54 0.85 -1.57 -4.04
N THR A 55 1.80 -0.74 -3.63
CA THR A 55 3.01 -1.14 -2.91
C THR A 55 2.68 -1.71 -1.53
N LEU A 56 1.70 -1.13 -0.83
CA LEU A 56 1.24 -1.64 0.46
C LEU A 56 0.44 -2.95 0.32
N ALA A 57 -0.33 -3.13 -0.75
CA ALA A 57 -0.98 -4.41 -1.05
C ALA A 57 0.05 -5.52 -1.35
N LEU A 58 1.12 -5.19 -2.08
CA LEU A 58 2.24 -6.11 -2.32
C LEU A 58 2.92 -6.50 -1.00
N ALA A 59 3.23 -5.51 -0.14
CA ALA A 59 3.81 -5.77 1.17
C ALA A 59 2.94 -6.72 2.01
N GLN A 60 1.62 -6.54 2.01
CA GLN A 60 0.70 -7.46 2.70
C GLN A 60 0.77 -8.88 2.14
N ALA A 61 0.83 -9.04 0.81
CA ALA A 61 0.91 -10.34 0.17
C ALA A 61 2.23 -11.09 0.45
N GLU A 62 3.32 -10.35 0.65
CA GLU A 62 4.65 -10.89 0.92
C GLU A 62 4.85 -11.31 2.40
N THR A 63 3.99 -10.87 3.33
CA THR A 63 4.18 -11.05 4.79
C THR A 63 4.53 -12.47 5.25
N LEU A 64 3.90 -13.50 4.69
CA LEU A 64 4.15 -14.89 5.09
C LEU A 64 5.50 -15.44 4.61
N GLY A 65 5.99 -14.95 3.47
CA GLY A 65 7.24 -15.44 2.86
C GLY A 65 8.45 -14.59 3.21
N GLN A 66 8.26 -13.27 3.23
CA GLN A 66 9.33 -12.27 3.40
C GLN A 66 8.86 -11.11 4.29
N PRO A 67 8.62 -11.34 5.60
CA PRO A 67 8.09 -10.30 6.48
C PRO A 67 9.02 -9.08 6.63
N GLY A 68 10.33 -9.29 6.53
CA GLY A 68 11.32 -8.20 6.54
C GLY A 68 11.21 -7.30 5.31
N ASP A 69 11.11 -7.90 4.12
CA ASP A 69 10.96 -7.16 2.86
C ASP A 69 9.61 -6.46 2.77
N ALA A 70 8.54 -7.12 3.22
CA ALA A 70 7.22 -6.52 3.36
C ALA A 70 7.26 -5.25 4.22
N ALA A 71 7.95 -5.31 5.38
CA ALA A 71 8.10 -4.15 6.24
C ALA A 71 8.97 -3.05 5.63
N ALA A 72 10.10 -3.42 5.00
CA ALA A 72 10.98 -2.48 4.32
C ALA A 72 10.25 -1.74 3.18
N ARG A 73 9.42 -2.45 2.42
CA ARG A 73 8.58 -1.89 1.35
C ARG A 73 7.59 -0.85 1.88
N ALA A 74 6.95 -1.14 3.02
CA ALA A 74 6.05 -0.17 3.66
C ALA A 74 6.80 1.05 4.24
N LEU A 75 8.02 0.86 4.73
CA LEU A 75 8.88 1.96 5.18
C LEU A 75 9.29 2.88 4.02
N ASP A 76 9.59 2.35 2.83
CA ASP A 76 9.86 3.17 1.63
C ASP A 76 8.62 4.00 1.27
N VAL A 77 7.41 3.43 1.32
CA VAL A 77 6.18 4.23 1.11
C VAL A 77 6.09 5.40 2.09
N LEU A 78 6.38 5.18 3.38
CA LEU A 78 6.37 6.24 4.40
C LEU A 78 7.49 7.27 4.22
N GLU A 79 8.59 6.91 3.59
CA GLU A 79 9.69 7.83 3.27
C GLU A 79 9.36 8.68 2.03
N ARG A 80 8.70 8.10 1.03
CA ARG A 80 8.39 8.77 -0.24
C ARG A 80 7.12 9.61 -0.19
N ILE A 81 6.14 9.21 0.64
CA ILE A 81 4.84 9.86 0.72
C ILE A 81 4.73 10.60 2.06
N PRO A 82 4.64 11.95 2.05
CA PRO A 82 4.40 12.72 3.26
C PRO A 82 3.14 12.23 3.99
N ALA A 83 3.19 12.15 5.31
CA ALA A 83 2.11 11.60 6.12
C ALA A 83 0.78 12.32 5.91
N GLU A 84 0.81 13.62 5.64
CA GLU A 84 -0.35 14.47 5.36
C GLU A 84 -1.03 14.10 4.03
N ARG A 85 -0.26 13.56 3.07
CA ARG A 85 -0.75 13.12 1.76
C ARG A 85 -1.16 11.65 1.75
N LEU A 86 -0.89 10.93 2.84
CA LEU A 86 -1.24 9.53 2.97
C LEU A 86 -2.76 9.37 3.20
N ARG A 87 -3.44 8.80 2.20
CA ARG A 87 -4.90 8.57 2.22
C ARG A 87 -5.30 7.65 3.37
N SER A 88 -6.54 7.78 3.83
CA SER A 88 -7.14 6.91 4.86
C SER A 88 -6.98 5.43 4.54
N THR A 89 -7.30 5.02 3.30
CA THR A 89 -7.20 3.62 2.89
C THR A 89 -5.75 3.11 2.87
N SER A 90 -4.75 3.95 2.59
CA SER A 90 -3.33 3.56 2.72
C SER A 90 -2.94 3.39 4.19
N ARG A 91 -3.45 4.24 5.08
CA ARG A 91 -3.27 4.10 6.53
C ARG A 91 -3.91 2.81 7.06
N ASP A 92 -5.07 2.43 6.55
CA ASP A 92 -5.72 1.17 6.91
C ASP A 92 -4.92 -0.04 6.41
N ARG A 93 -4.35 0.03 5.20
CA ARG A 93 -3.42 -1.01 4.70
C ARG A 93 -2.17 -1.15 5.58
N LEU A 94 -1.58 -0.03 6.03
CA LEU A 94 -0.45 -0.06 6.97
C LEU A 94 -0.81 -0.72 8.30
N ARG A 95 -1.99 -0.40 8.86
CA ARG A 95 -2.48 -1.05 10.09
C ARG A 95 -2.69 -2.54 9.88
N GLY A 96 -3.34 -2.93 8.77
CA GLY A 96 -3.53 -4.33 8.40
C GLY A 96 -2.21 -5.08 8.22
N LEU A 97 -1.21 -4.43 7.62
CA LEU A 97 0.15 -4.97 7.47
C LEU A 97 0.83 -5.17 8.82
N VAL A 98 0.78 -4.16 9.71
CA VAL A 98 1.34 -4.27 11.08
C VAL A 98 0.71 -5.43 11.85
N THR A 99 -0.61 -5.61 11.73
CA THR A 99 -1.32 -6.76 12.34
C THR A 99 -0.87 -8.08 11.71
N ALA A 100 -0.75 -8.17 10.39
CA ALA A 100 -0.34 -9.38 9.69
C ALA A 100 1.11 -9.79 10.01
N LEU A 101 2.00 -8.83 10.26
CA LEU A 101 3.38 -9.08 10.70
C LEU A 101 3.46 -9.61 12.14
N GLY A 102 2.36 -9.60 12.91
CA GLY A 102 2.26 -10.28 14.21
C GLY A 102 3.37 -9.87 15.18
N ASP A 103 4.10 -10.85 15.70
CA ASP A 103 5.26 -10.68 16.60
C ASP A 103 6.61 -10.94 15.92
N VAL A 104 6.66 -10.88 14.57
CA VAL A 104 7.92 -11.13 13.85
C VAL A 104 9.03 -10.21 14.38
N ASP A 105 10.15 -10.82 14.77
CA ASP A 105 11.34 -10.13 15.26
C ASP A 105 12.28 -9.81 14.10
N ALA A 106 12.01 -8.68 13.44
CA ALA A 106 12.86 -8.10 12.43
C ALA A 106 12.95 -6.59 12.65
N VAL A 107 14.14 -6.01 12.43
CA VAL A 107 14.38 -4.57 12.64
C VAL A 107 13.40 -3.73 11.83
N ALA A 108 13.22 -4.03 10.54
CA ALA A 108 12.28 -3.32 9.68
C ALA A 108 10.83 -3.40 10.19
N VAL A 109 10.42 -4.53 10.77
CA VAL A 109 9.07 -4.70 11.33
C VAL A 109 8.89 -3.81 12.57
N ARG A 110 9.87 -3.79 13.48
CA ARG A 110 9.86 -2.91 14.65
C ARG A 110 9.83 -1.43 14.25
N ASP A 111 10.64 -1.04 13.29
CA ASP A 111 10.71 0.35 12.81
C ASP A 111 9.40 0.77 12.13
N LEU A 112 8.80 -0.14 11.35
CA LEU A 112 7.48 0.09 10.75
C LEU A 112 6.40 0.28 11.82
N ARG A 113 6.37 -0.57 12.85
CA ARG A 113 5.41 -0.44 13.97
C ARG A 113 5.53 0.93 14.63
N GLU A 114 6.75 1.38 14.90
CA GLU A 114 6.98 2.69 15.52
C GLU A 114 6.55 3.84 14.60
N ARG A 115 6.92 3.80 13.31
CA ARG A 115 6.50 4.84 12.35
C ARG A 115 4.98 4.91 12.19
N VAL A 116 4.29 3.77 12.12
CA VAL A 116 2.83 3.73 12.02
C VAL A 116 2.17 4.24 13.31
N ARG A 117 2.75 3.96 14.48
CA ARG A 117 2.26 4.43 15.78
C ARG A 117 2.30 5.96 15.90
N VAL A 118 3.34 6.60 15.38
CA VAL A 118 3.53 8.06 15.46
C VAL A 118 2.98 8.82 14.26
N LEU A 119 2.27 8.16 13.34
CA LEU A 119 1.66 8.84 12.20
C LEU A 119 0.69 9.92 12.68
N PRO A 120 0.82 11.18 12.22
CA PRO A 120 -0.14 12.22 12.55
C PRO A 120 -1.52 11.85 12.00
N PRO A 121 -2.62 12.33 12.60
CA PRO A 121 -3.96 12.11 12.08
C PRO A 121 -4.08 12.54 10.60
N PRO A 122 -4.96 11.91 9.81
CA PRO A 122 -5.18 12.34 8.42
C PRO A 122 -5.68 13.78 8.41
N VAL A 123 -5.25 14.58 7.44
CA VAL A 123 -5.72 15.95 7.29
C VAL A 123 -7.10 15.91 6.62
N ASP A 124 -8.07 16.62 7.19
CA ASP A 124 -9.42 16.76 6.64
C ASP A 124 -9.43 17.64 5.38
N VAL A 125 -10.59 17.73 4.72
CA VAL A 125 -10.80 18.55 3.52
C VAL A 125 -10.58 20.06 3.75
N HIS A 126 -10.40 20.48 5.01
CA HIS A 126 -10.16 21.86 5.43
C HIS A 126 -8.71 22.10 5.89
N GLY A 127 -7.81 21.13 5.72
CA GLY A 127 -6.41 21.30 6.11
C GLY A 127 -6.15 21.12 7.61
N ARG A 128 -7.10 20.61 8.39
CA ARG A 128 -6.94 20.37 9.84
C ARG A 128 -6.69 18.89 10.11
N GLY A 129 -5.94 18.57 11.16
CA GLY A 129 -5.82 17.17 11.60
C GLY A 129 -7.19 16.64 12.01
N ALA A 130 -7.66 15.56 11.36
CA ALA A 130 -8.89 14.88 11.73
C ALA A 130 -8.71 14.24 13.10
N ILE A 131 -9.44 14.73 14.10
CA ILE A 131 -9.50 14.08 15.40
C ILE A 131 -10.11 12.68 15.23
N ALA A 132 -9.40 11.68 15.76
CA ALA A 132 -9.80 10.28 15.73
C ALA A 132 -11.09 10.04 16.54
#